data_AF-A0A455UFV3-F1
#
_entry.id   AF-A0A455UFV3-F1
#
_cell.length_a   1.000
_cell.length_b   1.000
_cell.length_c   1.000
_cell.angle_alpha   90.00
_cell.angle_beta   90.00
_cell.angle_gamma   90.00
#
_symmetry.space_group_name_H-M   'P 1'
#
loop_
_entity.id
_entity.type
_entity.pdbx_description
1 polymer ?
#
loop_
_entity_poly.entity_id
_entity_poly.type
_entity_poly.pdbx_seq_one_letter_code
_entity_poly.pdbx_strand_id
1 'polypeptide(L)'
;MFALIGILQGMLATPIYRADALVQVERRNTVSPLGNVENVTGAGTGSGELNTSAELQILQSRMVLGQVVERVDGDFNISPVKLPFIGGFVLRKGITRPDFMVGYPHVWGNESINVARFNTDESRRGQSFTVERGPEDTYFVMQGDNRAVTGTLGQPEVFYEGDLELTIESFDAAEGAQYVLTRQHKTSAIQGIASRLQVAEVGGAGTTTGMIRLMMYGEEPREITRSLDAVAQTF
;
A
#
# COMPACT_ATOMS: atom_id res chain seq x y z
N MET A 1 -21.67 10.02 -31.09
CA MET A 1 -22.20 9.62 -29.76
C MET A 1 -21.24 8.68 -29.03
N PHE A 2 -20.91 7.50 -29.57
CA PHE A 2 -19.98 6.54 -28.93
C PHE A 2 -18.58 7.10 -28.65
N ALA A 3 -18.00 7.90 -29.56
CA ALA A 3 -16.69 8.53 -29.32
C ALA A 3 -16.70 9.48 -28.11
N LEU A 4 -17.78 10.24 -27.91
CA LEU A 4 -17.89 11.20 -26.82
C LEU A 4 -18.09 10.50 -25.47
N ILE A 5 -18.86 9.41 -25.46
CA ILE A 5 -19.00 8.51 -24.31
C ILE A 5 -17.66 7.84 -23.97
N GLY A 6 -16.93 7.36 -24.98
CA GLY A 6 -15.61 6.75 -24.80
C GLY A 6 -14.58 7.71 -24.21
N ILE A 7 -14.55 8.96 -24.70
CA ILE A 7 -13.68 10.01 -24.15
C ILE A 7 -14.04 10.32 -22.69
N LEU A 8 -15.33 10.49 -22.40
CA LEU A 8 -15.81 10.77 -21.04
C LEU A 8 -15.45 9.63 -20.08
N GLN A 9 -15.70 8.38 -20.48
CA GLN A 9 -15.35 7.20 -19.70
C GLN A 9 -13.83 7.09 -19.48
N GLY A 10 -13.01 7.34 -20.51
CA GLY A 10 -11.56 7.34 -20.38
C GLY A 10 -11.04 8.40 -19.40
N MET A 11 -11.70 9.56 -19.31
CA MET A 11 -11.34 10.60 -18.33
C MET A 11 -11.77 10.25 -16.90
N LEU A 12 -12.85 9.49 -16.74
CA LEU A 12 -13.38 9.06 -15.44
C LEU A 12 -12.67 7.81 -14.90
N ALA A 13 -12.16 6.95 -15.79
CA ALA A 13 -11.46 5.73 -15.41
C ALA A 13 -10.28 6.01 -14.46
N THR A 14 -10.15 5.18 -13.42
CA THR A 14 -9.03 5.28 -12.49
C THR A 14 -7.75 4.82 -13.20
N PRO A 15 -6.72 5.68 -13.32
CA PRO A 15 -5.46 5.28 -13.94
C PRO A 15 -4.73 4.27 -13.04
N ILE A 16 -4.09 3.27 -13.67
CA ILE A 16 -3.17 2.35 -13.00
C ILE A 16 -1.75 2.75 -13.34
N TYR A 17 -0.98 3.10 -12.32
CA TYR A 17 0.43 3.46 -12.41
C TYR A 17 1.32 2.23 -12.23
N ARG A 18 2.57 2.36 -12.66
CA ARG A 18 3.62 1.36 -12.48
C ARG A 18 4.86 2.02 -11.88
N ALA A 19 5.36 1.47 -10.78
CA ALA A 19 6.70 1.73 -10.26
C ALA A 19 7.67 0.63 -10.77
N ASP A 20 8.94 0.99 -10.99
CA ASP A 20 9.97 0.11 -11.53
C ASP A 20 11.26 0.30 -10.73
N ALA A 21 11.91 -0.79 -10.33
CA ALA A 21 13.16 -0.80 -9.60
C ALA A 21 14.08 -1.92 -10.12
N LEU A 22 15.39 -1.70 -10.04
CA LEU A 22 16.40 -2.64 -10.52
C LEU A 22 17.38 -2.96 -9.38
N VAL A 23 17.48 -4.24 -9.04
CA VAL A 23 18.32 -4.75 -7.94
C VAL A 23 19.39 -5.67 -8.50
N GLN A 24 20.62 -5.53 -8.02
CA GLN A 24 21.72 -6.41 -8.39
C GLN A 24 21.92 -7.48 -7.32
N VAL A 25 21.91 -8.74 -7.73
CA VAL A 25 22.26 -9.90 -6.90
C VAL A 25 23.79 -9.96 -6.77
N GLU A 26 24.26 -9.85 -5.54
CA GLU A 26 25.69 -10.01 -5.24
C GLU A 26 26.09 -11.47 -5.27
N ARG A 27 27.28 -11.75 -5.81
CA ARG A 27 27.88 -13.08 -5.74
C ARG A 27 28.38 -13.30 -4.32
N ARG A 28 27.79 -14.26 -3.60
CA ARG A 28 28.45 -14.78 -2.39
C ARG A 28 29.72 -15.52 -2.80
N ASN A 29 30.85 -14.82 -2.78
CA ASN A 29 32.14 -15.48 -2.78
C ASN A 29 32.30 -16.16 -1.41
N THR A 30 31.97 -17.45 -1.34
CA THR A 30 32.39 -18.31 -0.23
C THR A 30 33.91 -18.46 -0.29
N VAL A 31 34.63 -17.46 0.21
CA VAL A 31 36.07 -17.59 0.47
C VAL A 31 36.21 -18.54 1.65
N SER A 32 36.35 -19.83 1.35
CA SER A 32 36.65 -20.84 2.34
C SER A 32 38.01 -20.47 2.99
N PRO A 33 38.10 -20.30 4.32
CA PRO A 33 39.35 -19.90 4.98
C PRO A 33 40.41 -21.02 5.03
N LEU A 34 40.10 -22.20 4.50
CA LEU A 34 41.00 -23.34 4.47
C LEU A 34 41.46 -23.64 3.04
N GLY A 35 42.64 -23.11 2.71
CA GLY A 35 43.61 -23.82 1.89
C GLY A 35 43.49 -23.66 0.38
N ASN A 36 44.29 -22.73 -0.15
CA ASN A 36 44.97 -22.96 -1.42
C ASN A 36 45.79 -24.24 -1.30
N VAL A 37 45.25 -25.34 -1.83
CA VAL A 37 46.06 -26.48 -2.27
C VAL A 37 45.68 -26.74 -3.71
N GLU A 38 46.52 -26.22 -4.61
CA GLU A 38 46.63 -26.72 -5.97
C GLU A 38 46.56 -28.24 -5.96
N ASN A 39 45.59 -28.81 -6.67
CA ASN A 39 45.85 -30.03 -7.41
C ASN A 39 44.80 -30.29 -8.50
N VAL A 40 45.27 -30.11 -9.73
CA VAL A 40 45.11 -31.04 -10.87
C VAL A 40 43.71 -31.63 -11.06
N THR A 41 42.86 -30.92 -11.82
CA THR A 41 42.06 -31.50 -12.91
C THR A 41 41.37 -30.36 -13.64
N GLY A 42 41.51 -30.32 -14.96
CA GLY A 42 40.89 -29.32 -15.80
C GLY A 42 39.37 -29.39 -15.71
N ALA A 43 38.79 -28.48 -14.94
CA ALA A 43 37.40 -28.04 -15.05
C ALA A 43 37.30 -26.70 -14.32
N GLY A 44 37.76 -25.64 -14.97
CA GLY A 44 37.49 -24.27 -14.54
C GLY A 44 36.00 -23.95 -14.73
N THR A 45 35.14 -24.54 -13.90
CA THR A 45 33.75 -24.09 -13.71
C THR A 45 33.62 -23.62 -12.26
N GLY A 46 34.47 -22.68 -11.87
CA GLY A 46 34.22 -21.79 -10.74
C GLY A 46 33.14 -20.75 -11.07
N SER A 47 32.10 -21.14 -11.82
CA SER A 47 30.88 -20.38 -11.91
C SER A 47 30.23 -20.46 -10.54
N GLY A 48 30.57 -19.52 -9.66
CA GLY A 48 29.67 -19.20 -8.55
C GLY A 48 28.31 -18.95 -9.19
N GLU A 49 27.41 -19.92 -9.06
CA GLU A 49 26.09 -19.85 -9.68
C GLU A 49 25.42 -18.58 -9.18
N LEU A 50 25.18 -17.66 -10.11
CA LEU A 50 24.24 -16.58 -9.90
C LEU A 50 22.88 -17.27 -9.72
N ASN A 51 22.52 -17.54 -8.47
CA ASN A 51 21.26 -18.17 -8.11
C ASN A 51 20.10 -17.15 -8.19
N THR A 52 20.04 -16.38 -9.27
CA THR A 52 18.99 -15.36 -9.46
C THR A 52 17.60 -15.99 -9.33
N SER A 53 17.42 -17.23 -9.82
CA SER A 53 16.17 -17.98 -9.70
C SER A 53 15.74 -18.26 -8.25
N ALA A 54 16.68 -18.56 -7.35
CA ALA A 54 16.38 -18.74 -5.93
C ALA A 54 16.01 -17.40 -5.27
N GLU A 55 16.73 -16.33 -5.61
CA GLU A 55 16.46 -14.98 -5.09
C GLU A 55 15.09 -14.45 -5.55
N LEU A 56 14.67 -14.74 -6.79
CA LEU A 56 13.33 -14.43 -7.27
C LEU A 56 12.24 -15.08 -6.38
N GLN A 57 12.45 -16.33 -5.95
CA GLN A 57 11.51 -17.03 -5.07
C GLN A 57 11.51 -16.47 -3.65
N ILE A 58 12.67 -16.06 -3.14
CA ILE A 58 12.79 -15.43 -1.82
C ILE A 58 12.05 -14.09 -1.79
N LEU A 59 12.21 -13.25 -2.81
CA LEU A 59 11.50 -11.97 -2.96
C LEU A 59 9.98 -12.14 -2.94
N GLN A 60 9.46 -13.20 -3.54
CA GLN A 60 8.03 -13.51 -3.57
C GLN A 60 7.55 -14.28 -2.34
N SER A 61 8.45 -14.65 -1.42
CA SER A 61 8.09 -15.43 -0.25
C SER A 61 7.18 -14.64 0.68
N ARG A 62 6.23 -15.34 1.32
CA ARG A 62 5.34 -14.74 2.32
C ARG A 62 6.10 -14.13 3.50
N MET A 63 7.29 -14.65 3.80
CA MET A 63 8.13 -14.12 4.88
C MET A 63 8.66 -12.73 4.55
N VAL A 64 9.28 -12.55 3.37
CA VAL A 64 9.80 -11.26 2.91
C VAL A 64 8.66 -10.27 2.72
N LEU A 65 7.60 -10.66 2.02
CA LEU A 65 6.43 -9.79 1.81
C LEU A 65 5.72 -9.42 3.12
N GLY A 66 5.75 -10.30 4.14
CA GLY A 66 5.25 -9.99 5.48
C GLY A 66 6.03 -8.86 6.15
N GLN A 67 7.37 -8.89 6.07
CA GLN A 67 8.21 -7.81 6.60
C GLN A 67 7.99 -6.49 5.84
N VAL A 68 7.75 -6.56 4.53
CA VAL A 68 7.39 -5.38 3.72
C VAL A 68 6.09 -4.77 4.22
N VAL A 69 5.03 -5.57 4.40
CA VAL A 69 3.75 -5.10 4.95
C VAL A 69 3.95 -4.38 6.28
N GLU A 70 4.75 -4.96 7.19
CA GLU A 70 5.01 -4.36 8.50
C GLU A 70 5.82 -3.06 8.41
N ARG A 71 6.77 -2.94 7.47
CA ARG A 71 7.58 -1.72 7.31
C ARG A 71 6.78 -0.54 6.77
N VAL A 72 5.80 -0.78 5.91
CA VAL A 72 5.03 0.30 5.25
C VAL A 72 3.62 0.47 5.82
N ASP A 73 3.31 -0.19 6.94
CA ASP A 73 1.94 -0.27 7.48
C ASP A 73 0.91 -0.69 6.41
N GLY A 74 1.30 -1.62 5.53
CA GLY A 74 0.53 -2.03 4.35
C GLY A 74 -0.76 -2.78 4.68
N ASP A 75 -0.99 -3.07 5.95
CA ASP A 75 -2.23 -3.62 6.47
C ASP A 75 -3.25 -2.53 6.85
N PHE A 76 -2.84 -1.26 6.94
CA PHE A 76 -3.73 -0.14 7.24
C PHE A 76 -4.14 0.60 5.96
N ASN A 77 -5.45 0.73 5.75
CA ASN A 77 -6.03 1.42 4.61
C ASN A 77 -6.96 2.55 5.07
N ILE A 78 -6.78 3.71 4.46
CA ILE A 78 -7.65 4.89 4.60
C ILE A 78 -8.24 5.17 3.22
N SER A 79 -9.56 5.07 3.10
CA SER A 79 -10.28 5.29 1.86
C SER A 79 -11.36 6.36 2.02
N PRO A 80 -11.35 7.45 1.22
CA PRO A 80 -12.43 8.44 1.26
C PRO A 80 -13.74 7.85 0.74
N VAL A 81 -14.88 8.24 1.31
CA VAL A 81 -16.20 7.98 0.71
C VAL A 81 -16.34 8.87 -0.53
N LYS A 82 -16.29 8.27 -1.72
CA LYS A 82 -16.24 8.99 -3.01
C LYS A 82 -17.62 9.20 -3.59
N LEU A 83 -17.80 10.28 -4.36
CA LEU A 83 -18.99 10.46 -5.20
C LEU A 83 -19.13 9.31 -6.22
N PRO A 84 -20.37 8.85 -6.48
CA PRO A 84 -20.60 7.83 -7.51
C PRO A 84 -20.19 8.37 -8.88
N PHE A 85 -19.59 7.51 -9.71
CA PHE A 85 -19.13 7.76 -11.09
C PHE A 85 -17.98 8.77 -11.27
N ILE A 86 -17.99 9.91 -10.56
CA ILE A 86 -17.04 11.02 -10.76
C ILE A 86 -16.04 11.19 -9.60
N GLY A 87 -16.19 10.48 -8.49
CA GLY A 87 -15.40 10.73 -7.29
C GLY A 87 -13.89 10.61 -7.49
N GLY A 88 -13.43 9.62 -8.27
CA GLY A 88 -12.01 9.50 -8.60
C GLY A 88 -11.46 10.70 -9.40
N PHE A 89 -12.28 11.29 -10.29
CA PHE A 89 -11.91 12.49 -11.03
C PHE A 89 -11.89 13.73 -10.13
N VAL A 90 -12.90 13.90 -9.27
CA VAL A 90 -13.02 15.00 -8.30
C VAL A 90 -11.80 15.05 -7.37
N LEU A 91 -11.45 13.91 -6.79
CA LEU A 91 -10.29 13.79 -5.90
C LEU A 91 -8.98 14.11 -6.63
N ARG A 92 -8.76 13.49 -7.79
CA ARG A 92 -7.53 13.67 -8.58
C ARG A 92 -7.34 15.10 -9.09
N LYS A 93 -8.43 15.78 -9.44
CA LYS A 93 -8.38 17.17 -9.94
C LYS A 93 -8.35 18.20 -8.82
N GLY A 94 -8.45 17.81 -7.56
CA GLY A 94 -8.47 18.75 -6.44
C GLY A 94 -9.70 19.65 -6.45
N ILE A 95 -10.84 19.16 -6.96
CA ILE A 95 -12.06 19.98 -7.05
C ILE A 95 -12.56 20.23 -5.63
N THR A 96 -12.73 21.51 -5.29
CA THR A 96 -13.24 21.94 -3.98
C THR A 96 -14.71 21.60 -3.82
N ARG A 97 -15.09 21.24 -2.58
CA ARG A 97 -16.49 21.00 -2.22
C ARG A 97 -17.35 22.25 -2.46
N PRO A 98 -18.48 22.14 -3.19
CA PRO A 98 -19.48 23.20 -3.27
C PRO A 98 -20.24 23.37 -1.95
N ASP A 99 -20.65 24.60 -1.63
CA ASP A 99 -21.35 24.91 -0.36
C ASP A 99 -22.60 24.07 -0.10
N PHE A 100 -23.36 23.72 -1.14
CA PHE A 100 -24.57 22.90 -1.02
C PHE A 100 -24.28 21.42 -0.69
N MET A 101 -23.02 20.98 -0.76
CA MET A 101 -22.58 19.62 -0.43
C MET A 101 -21.99 19.50 0.99
N VAL A 102 -22.00 20.59 1.77
CA VAL A 102 -21.65 20.52 3.20
C VAL A 102 -22.67 19.65 3.94
N GLY A 103 -22.20 18.80 4.85
CA GLY A 103 -23.03 17.82 5.57
C GLY A 103 -23.25 16.49 4.86
N TYR A 104 -22.81 16.34 3.60
CA TYR A 104 -22.84 15.05 2.90
C TYR A 104 -21.58 14.22 3.16
N PRO A 105 -21.68 12.86 3.10
CA PRO A 105 -20.59 11.95 3.43
C PRO A 105 -19.40 12.00 2.46
N HIS A 106 -19.60 12.57 1.27
CA HIS A 106 -18.63 12.47 0.18
C HIS A 106 -17.44 13.41 0.35
N VAL A 107 -16.24 12.88 0.16
CA VAL A 107 -14.98 13.60 0.23
C VAL A 107 -14.64 14.24 -1.11
N TRP A 108 -14.10 15.47 -1.05
CA TRP A 108 -13.69 16.28 -2.19
C TRP A 108 -12.17 16.46 -2.27
N GLY A 109 -11.65 17.00 -3.37
CA GLY A 109 -10.24 16.82 -3.72
C GLY A 109 -9.24 17.60 -2.88
N ASN A 110 -9.67 18.60 -2.13
CA ASN A 110 -8.83 19.34 -1.18
C ASN A 110 -9.01 18.86 0.27
N GLU A 111 -9.71 17.75 0.47
CA GLU A 111 -10.01 17.22 1.79
C GLU A 111 -9.07 16.06 2.14
N SER A 112 -8.59 16.03 3.37
CA SER A 112 -7.67 15.01 3.87
C SER A 112 -7.93 14.65 5.32
N ILE A 113 -7.51 13.45 5.69
CA ILE A 113 -7.46 12.97 7.06
C ILE A 113 -6.04 12.47 7.35
N ASN A 114 -5.52 12.83 8.52
CA ASN A 114 -4.27 12.31 9.03
C ASN A 114 -4.54 11.46 10.28
N VAL A 115 -4.39 10.15 10.13
CA VAL A 115 -4.58 9.18 11.21
C VAL A 115 -3.21 8.72 11.69
N ALA A 116 -2.81 9.16 12.89
CA ALA A 116 -1.53 8.77 13.48
C ALA A 116 -1.56 7.38 14.09
N ARG A 117 -2.71 6.96 14.61
CA ARG A 117 -2.86 5.64 15.21
C ARG A 117 -4.23 5.07 14.90
N PHE A 118 -4.24 3.82 14.46
CA PHE A 118 -5.46 3.04 14.28
C PHE A 118 -5.13 1.59 14.59
N ASN A 119 -5.34 1.17 15.83
CA ASN A 119 -5.17 -0.21 16.24
C ASN A 119 -6.54 -0.83 16.51
N THR A 120 -6.70 -2.07 16.07
CA THR A 120 -7.90 -2.85 16.31
C THR A 120 -7.50 -4.18 16.90
N ASP A 121 -8.32 -4.74 17.78
CA ASP A 121 -8.15 -6.13 18.22
C ASP A 121 -8.14 -7.10 17.03
N GLU A 122 -7.51 -8.27 17.19
CA GLU A 122 -7.38 -9.28 16.13
C GLU A 122 -8.75 -9.71 15.59
N SER A 123 -9.75 -9.80 16.48
CA SER A 123 -11.13 -10.18 16.13
C SER A 123 -11.82 -9.18 15.20
N ARG A 124 -11.39 -7.91 15.21
CA ARG A 124 -11.95 -6.82 14.39
C ARG A 124 -11.13 -6.49 13.15
N ARG A 125 -10.00 -7.16 12.93
CA ARG A 125 -9.24 -6.97 11.68
C ARG A 125 -10.10 -7.38 10.49
N GLY A 126 -9.95 -6.66 9.39
CA GLY A 126 -10.82 -6.77 8.21
C GLY A 126 -12.15 -6.03 8.33
N GLN A 127 -12.57 -5.63 9.53
CA GLN A 127 -13.72 -4.76 9.71
C GLN A 127 -13.39 -3.33 9.25
N SER A 128 -14.37 -2.70 8.60
CA SER A 128 -14.28 -1.32 8.17
C SER A 128 -14.95 -0.40 9.20
N PHE A 129 -14.26 0.66 9.59
CA PHE A 129 -14.74 1.69 10.50
C PHE A 129 -14.88 2.99 9.73
N THR A 130 -16.09 3.51 9.63
CA THR A 130 -16.33 4.80 8.99
C THR A 130 -16.18 5.91 10.03
N VAL A 131 -15.35 6.91 9.74
CA VAL A 131 -15.21 8.12 10.55
C VAL A 131 -15.79 9.31 9.81
N GLU A 132 -16.61 10.10 10.50
CA GLU A 132 -17.27 11.29 9.99
C GLU A 132 -16.70 12.55 10.64
N ARG A 133 -16.44 13.57 9.84
CA ARG A 133 -16.02 14.88 10.33
C ARG A 133 -17.15 15.53 11.14
N GLY A 134 -16.90 15.74 12.43
CA GLY A 134 -17.78 16.50 13.32
C GLY A 134 -17.47 18.00 13.31
N PRO A 135 -18.22 18.80 14.09
CA PRO A 135 -17.93 20.22 14.28
C PRO A 135 -16.63 20.45 15.06
N GLU A 136 -16.05 21.65 14.88
CA GLU A 136 -14.84 22.11 15.59
C GLU A 136 -13.69 21.09 15.52
N ASP A 137 -13.18 20.56 16.62
CA ASP A 137 -12.09 19.58 16.64
C ASP A 137 -12.59 18.16 16.96
N THR A 138 -13.82 17.82 16.54
CA THR A 138 -14.42 16.50 16.82
C THR A 138 -14.62 15.67 15.56
N TYR A 139 -14.73 14.36 15.76
CA TYR A 139 -15.15 13.39 14.75
C TYR A 139 -16.07 12.34 15.37
N PHE A 140 -16.83 11.65 14.53
CA PHE A 140 -17.69 10.54 14.93
C PHE A 140 -17.20 9.24 14.31
N VAL A 141 -17.27 8.14 15.05
CA VAL A 141 -17.15 6.80 14.46
C VAL A 141 -18.56 6.28 14.22
N MET A 142 -18.84 5.90 12.97
CA MET A 142 -20.16 5.48 12.50
C MET A 142 -20.34 3.97 12.66
N GLN A 143 -21.56 3.56 12.97
CA GLN A 143 -22.00 2.17 12.94
C GLN A 143 -23.28 2.09 12.09
N GLY A 144 -23.13 1.67 10.84
CA GLY A 144 -24.19 1.89 9.84
C GLY A 144 -24.39 3.39 9.63
N ASP A 145 -25.64 3.85 9.76
CA ASP A 145 -26.01 5.26 9.62
C ASP A 145 -25.95 6.05 10.93
N ASN A 146 -25.61 5.40 12.05
CA ASN A 146 -25.61 6.03 13.38
C ASN A 146 -24.22 6.48 13.80
N ARG A 147 -24.11 7.68 14.38
CA ARG A 147 -22.93 8.15 15.11
C ARG A 147 -22.82 7.37 16.42
N ALA A 148 -21.95 6.36 16.47
CA ALA A 148 -21.87 5.43 17.60
C ALA A 148 -21.07 6.03 18.77
N VAL A 149 -19.93 6.64 18.46
CA VAL A 149 -19.04 7.26 19.45
C VAL A 149 -18.45 8.56 18.88
N THR A 150 -18.07 9.46 19.78
CA THR A 150 -17.43 10.75 19.44
C THR A 150 -15.98 10.72 19.93
N GLY A 151 -15.06 11.23 19.13
CA GLY A 151 -13.66 11.44 19.51
C GLY A 151 -13.19 12.86 19.21
N THR A 152 -12.05 13.21 19.78
CA THR A 152 -11.44 14.54 19.62
C THR A 152 -10.14 14.45 18.81
N LEU A 153 -9.94 15.38 17.88
CA LEU A 153 -8.72 15.48 17.09
C LEU A 153 -7.50 15.75 17.99
N GLY A 154 -6.36 15.17 17.62
CA GLY A 154 -5.09 15.30 18.35
C GLY A 154 -5.01 14.52 19.66
N GLN A 155 -6.07 13.80 20.06
CA GLN A 155 -6.09 13.02 21.30
C GLN A 155 -6.15 11.51 21.02
N PRO A 156 -5.45 10.69 21.82
CA PRO A 156 -5.61 9.24 21.75
C PRO A 156 -6.93 8.83 22.39
N GLU A 157 -7.81 8.24 21.60
CA GLU A 157 -9.13 7.77 22.01
C GLU A 157 -9.19 6.24 21.97
N VAL A 158 -9.88 5.67 22.95
CA VAL A 158 -10.11 4.22 23.03
C VAL A 158 -11.61 3.95 23.09
N PHE A 159 -12.10 3.17 22.13
CA PHE A 159 -13.51 2.86 21.98
C PHE A 159 -13.76 1.36 22.15
N TYR A 160 -15.04 1.00 22.32
CA TYR A 160 -15.50 -0.39 22.39
C TYR A 160 -14.70 -1.24 23.39
N GLU A 161 -14.59 -0.78 24.63
CA GLU A 161 -13.94 -1.51 25.73
C GLU A 161 -12.44 -1.83 25.49
N GLY A 162 -11.77 -1.14 24.56
CA GLY A 162 -10.36 -1.37 24.24
C GLY A 162 -10.11 -1.94 22.85
N ASP A 163 -11.16 -2.37 22.15
CA ASP A 163 -11.02 -3.04 20.85
C ASP A 163 -10.59 -2.10 19.71
N LEU A 164 -10.72 -0.78 19.90
CA LEU A 164 -10.34 0.24 18.92
C LEU A 164 -9.57 1.36 19.62
N GLU A 165 -8.31 1.53 19.25
CA GLU A 165 -7.50 2.69 19.61
C GLU A 165 -7.33 3.56 18.36
N LEU A 166 -7.78 4.81 18.43
CA LEU A 166 -7.80 5.73 17.30
C LEU A 166 -7.24 7.09 17.72
N THR A 167 -6.32 7.60 16.92
CA THR A 167 -5.78 8.95 17.06
C THR A 167 -5.77 9.60 15.68
N ILE A 168 -6.64 10.59 15.50
CA ILE A 168 -6.71 11.40 14.29
C ILE A 168 -6.02 12.73 14.60
N GLU A 169 -4.87 13.00 14.00
CA GLU A 169 -4.12 14.24 14.24
C GLU A 169 -4.80 15.44 13.58
N SER A 170 -5.23 15.29 12.34
CA SER A 170 -5.98 16.32 11.62
C SER A 170 -7.07 15.70 10.74
N PHE A 171 -8.16 16.44 10.60
CA PHE A 171 -9.27 16.07 9.72
C PHE A 171 -9.72 17.31 8.94
N ASP A 172 -8.91 17.62 7.93
CA ASP A 172 -9.05 18.76 7.03
C ASP A 172 -10.11 18.47 5.97
N ALA A 173 -11.37 18.40 6.39
CA ALA A 173 -12.53 18.19 5.53
C ALA A 173 -13.73 18.99 6.05
N ALA A 174 -14.73 19.24 5.21
CA ALA A 174 -15.96 19.86 5.68
C ALA A 174 -16.76 18.89 6.58
N GLU A 175 -17.60 19.45 7.46
CA GLU A 175 -18.48 18.66 8.32
C GLU A 175 -19.33 17.67 7.52
N GLY A 176 -19.48 16.47 8.07
CA GLY A 176 -20.13 15.34 7.43
C GLY A 176 -19.26 14.53 6.48
N ALA A 177 -18.05 14.99 6.09
CA ALA A 177 -17.15 14.19 5.26
C ALA A 177 -16.79 12.85 5.92
N GLN A 178 -16.79 11.75 5.16
CA GLN A 178 -16.53 10.42 5.71
C GLN A 178 -15.31 9.74 5.08
N TYR A 179 -14.51 9.10 5.93
CA TYR A 179 -13.43 8.20 5.53
C TYR A 179 -13.67 6.81 6.12
N VAL A 180 -13.30 5.78 5.37
CA VAL A 180 -13.33 4.40 5.81
C VAL A 180 -11.92 3.99 6.20
N LEU A 181 -11.76 3.59 7.46
CA LEU A 181 -10.53 3.08 8.04
C LEU A 181 -10.64 1.56 8.17
N THR A 182 -9.68 0.84 7.62
CA THR A 182 -9.68 -0.63 7.68
C THR A 182 -8.28 -1.13 7.97
N ARG A 183 -8.15 -2.00 8.96
CA ARG A 183 -6.90 -2.71 9.23
C ARG A 183 -7.08 -4.16 8.83
N GLN A 184 -6.49 -4.53 7.70
CA GLN A 184 -6.62 -5.84 7.09
C GLN A 184 -5.93 -6.93 7.93
N HIS A 185 -6.32 -8.19 7.74
CA HIS A 185 -5.50 -9.30 8.24
C HIS A 185 -4.14 -9.31 7.53
N LYS A 186 -3.09 -9.71 8.26
CA LYS A 186 -1.72 -9.79 7.70
C LYS A 186 -1.67 -10.62 6.42
N THR A 187 -2.39 -11.73 6.37
CA THR A 187 -2.47 -12.61 5.19
C THR A 187 -3.06 -11.91 3.97
N SER A 188 -4.11 -11.11 4.16
CA SER A 188 -4.74 -10.31 3.10
C SER A 188 -3.80 -9.21 2.61
N ALA A 189 -3.13 -8.51 3.52
CA ALA A 189 -2.16 -7.47 3.17
C ALA A 189 -0.97 -8.05 2.37
N ILE A 190 -0.42 -9.18 2.81
CA ILE A 190 0.65 -9.91 2.09
C ILE A 190 0.18 -10.29 0.69
N GLN A 191 -1.03 -10.84 0.56
CA GLN A 191 -1.60 -11.22 -0.73
C GLN A 191 -1.84 -9.99 -1.63
N GLY A 192 -2.19 -8.84 -1.05
CA GLY A 192 -2.38 -7.58 -1.75
C GLY A 192 -1.08 -6.99 -2.30
N ILE A 193 0.05 -7.13 -1.61
CA ILE A 193 1.37 -6.79 -2.17
C ILE A 193 1.78 -7.82 -3.22
N ALA A 194 1.67 -9.12 -2.90
CA ALA A 194 2.09 -10.20 -3.79
C ALA A 194 1.41 -10.15 -5.16
N SER A 195 0.10 -9.86 -5.21
CA SER A 195 -0.66 -9.82 -6.46
C SER A 195 -0.32 -8.63 -7.37
N ARG A 196 0.27 -7.57 -6.80
CA ARG A 196 0.64 -6.34 -7.51
C ARG A 196 2.13 -6.29 -7.85
N LEU A 197 2.95 -7.13 -7.23
CA LEU A 197 4.39 -7.22 -7.45
C LEU A 197 4.72 -8.19 -8.60
N GLN A 198 5.42 -7.71 -9.61
CA GLN A 198 6.04 -8.51 -10.66
C GLN A 198 7.55 -8.48 -10.49
N VAL A 199 8.17 -9.66 -10.57
CA VAL A 199 9.61 -9.85 -10.40
C VAL A 199 10.12 -10.60 -11.63
N ALA A 200 11.15 -10.09 -12.28
CA ALA A 200 11.75 -10.69 -13.46
C ALA A 200 13.26 -10.52 -13.46
N GLU A 201 14.00 -11.55 -13.88
CA GLU A 201 15.43 -11.40 -14.16
C GLU A 201 15.62 -10.57 -15.44
N VAL A 202 16.59 -9.65 -15.43
CA VAL A 202 16.99 -8.89 -16.60
C VAL A 202 17.94 -9.75 -17.42
N GLY A 203 17.51 -10.23 -18.58
CA GLY A 203 18.29 -11.15 -19.39
C GLY A 203 17.35 -12.11 -20.11
N GLY A 204 17.65 -12.43 -21.36
CA GLY A 204 16.84 -13.38 -22.13
C GLY A 204 16.90 -14.79 -21.54
N ALA A 205 16.04 -15.69 -22.03
CA ALA A 205 16.04 -17.09 -21.66
C ALA A 205 17.46 -17.69 -21.79
N GLY A 206 18.10 -17.99 -20.65
CA GLY A 206 19.41 -18.64 -20.58
C GLY A 206 20.61 -17.75 -20.26
N THR A 207 20.45 -16.44 -20.01
CA THR A 207 21.55 -15.58 -19.54
C THR A 207 21.24 -14.99 -18.16
N THR A 208 21.97 -15.43 -17.13
CA THR A 208 21.88 -14.83 -15.80
C THR A 208 22.76 -13.60 -15.73
N THR A 209 22.14 -12.40 -15.69
CA THR A 209 22.90 -11.15 -15.54
C THR A 209 23.15 -10.81 -14.07
N GLY A 210 22.48 -11.51 -13.15
CA GLY A 210 22.46 -11.15 -11.74
C GLY A 210 21.68 -9.87 -11.46
N MET A 211 20.83 -9.41 -12.39
CA MET A 211 20.00 -8.22 -12.21
C MET A 211 18.52 -8.61 -12.17
N ILE A 212 17.80 -8.14 -11.17
CA ILE A 212 16.37 -8.39 -10.97
C ILE A 212 15.61 -7.08 -11.16
N ARG A 213 14.63 -7.08 -12.07
CA ARG A 213 13.65 -6.01 -12.23
C ARG A 213 12.43 -6.30 -11.36
N LEU A 214 12.07 -5.32 -10.55
CA LEU A 214 10.87 -5.30 -9.72
C LEU A 214 9.90 -4.28 -10.31
N MET A 215 8.64 -4.65 -10.46
CA MET A 215 7.58 -3.76 -10.93
C MET A 215 6.38 -3.88 -10.01
N MET A 216 5.75 -2.76 -9.67
CA MET A 216 4.52 -2.75 -8.88
C MET A 216 3.46 -1.88 -9.54
N TYR A 217 2.20 -2.34 -9.54
CA TYR A 217 1.07 -1.65 -10.16
C TYR A 217 0.05 -1.20 -9.11
N GLY A 218 -0.56 -0.02 -9.30
CA GLY A 218 -1.59 0.47 -8.39
C GLY A 218 -2.12 1.86 -8.75
N GLU A 219 -3.14 2.29 -8.02
CA GLU A 219 -3.84 3.56 -8.27
C GLU A 219 -3.12 4.77 -7.69
N GLU A 220 -2.33 4.59 -6.63
CA GLU A 220 -1.64 5.66 -5.90
C GLU A 220 -0.11 5.55 -6.09
N PRO A 221 0.52 6.45 -6.88
CA PRO A 221 1.95 6.41 -7.17
C PRO A 221 2.84 6.41 -5.92
N ARG A 222 2.45 7.16 -4.88
CA ARG A 222 3.26 7.26 -3.66
C ARG A 222 3.24 5.95 -2.86
N GLU A 223 2.10 5.27 -2.82
CA GLU A 223 1.96 3.98 -2.14
C GLU A 223 2.78 2.92 -2.84
N ILE A 224 2.59 2.74 -4.16
CA ILE A 224 3.33 1.69 -4.90
C ILE A 224 4.84 1.91 -4.89
N THR A 225 5.30 3.16 -4.86
CA THR A 225 6.74 3.47 -4.80
C THR A 225 7.30 3.08 -3.44
N ARG A 226 6.66 3.49 -2.33
CA ARG A 226 7.09 3.11 -0.98
C ARG A 226 7.07 1.60 -0.76
N SER A 227 6.01 0.93 -1.24
CA SER A 227 5.88 -0.53 -1.16
C SER A 227 6.99 -1.22 -1.97
N LEU A 228 7.29 -0.75 -3.18
CA LEU A 228 8.37 -1.31 -4.02
C LEU A 228 9.76 -1.05 -3.40
N ASP A 229 10.00 0.15 -2.87
CA ASP A 229 11.25 0.49 -2.18
C ASP A 229 11.45 -0.41 -0.95
N ALA A 230 10.38 -0.68 -0.19
CA ALA A 230 10.44 -1.59 0.95
C ALA A 230 10.73 -3.04 0.53
N VAL A 231 10.21 -3.51 -0.61
CA VAL A 231 10.60 -4.82 -1.17
C VAL A 231 12.09 -4.83 -1.49
N ALA A 232 12.59 -3.80 -2.18
CA ALA A 232 13.99 -3.71 -2.58
C ALA A 232 14.97 -3.60 -1.40
N GLN A 233 14.55 -3.03 -0.26
CA GLN A 233 15.37 -2.89 0.95
C GLN A 233 15.32 -4.08 1.91
N THR A 234 14.29 -4.93 1.79
CA THR A 234 14.19 -6.16 2.62
C THR A 234 15.09 -7.27 2.09
N PHE A 235 15.39 -7.19 0.80
CA PHE A 235 16.29 -8.07 0.07
C PHE A 235 17.72 -7.54 0.13
#